data_AF-A0A940YTD4-F1
#
_entry.id   AF-A0A940YTD4-F1
#
_cell.length_a   1.000
_cell.length_b   1.000
_cell.length_c   1.000
_cell.angle_alpha   90.00
_cell.angle_beta   90.00
_cell.angle_gamma   90.00
#
_symmetry.space_group_name_H-M   'P 1'
#
loop_
_entity.id
_entity.type
_entity.pdbx_description
1 polymer ?
#
loop_
_entity_poly.entity_id
_entity_poly.type
_entity_poly.pdbx_seq_one_letter_code
_entity_poly.pdbx_strand_id
1 'polypeptide(L)'
;MDGGLGVDTLVGGAGDDVFVAEAGDDIVELAGEGVDRVETWLGLNRALSANVDNLRLLGDADVDGAGNSRNNLLEGNQGANRLLGVAGNDTLRGFAGDDVLTGGVGDDRYLIDPGGGADLIVESAGDQGGVDMVQFLHSNRENVVVNQAGKHLMILATSTEGPPVEVLIKDWFAAGQRPVEWVQWADGSSSSAAEIDGMVIAAGGPGTLELAWANQWVNSAIHQAPSWIQSLSDDEDEPQIPRLPVWMDDRNQRRWLYGVANA
;
A
#
# COMPACT_ATOMS: atom_id res chain seq x y z
N MET A 1 -3.02 -22.54 14.86
CA MET A 1 -1.89 -23.44 15.13
C MET A 1 -0.66 -22.60 15.38
N ASP A 2 0.12 -22.97 16.38
CA ASP A 2 1.36 -22.31 16.79
C ASP A 2 2.37 -23.45 17.01
N GLY A 3 3.54 -23.37 16.37
CA GLY A 3 4.61 -24.36 16.47
C GLY A 3 5.31 -24.36 17.84
N GLY A 4 5.14 -23.27 18.59
CA GLY A 4 5.93 -22.97 19.76
C GLY A 4 7.28 -22.37 19.37
N LEU A 5 8.23 -22.39 20.31
CA LEU A 5 9.56 -21.82 20.07
C LEU A 5 10.36 -22.69 19.10
N GLY A 6 10.84 -22.10 18.00
CA GLY A 6 11.81 -22.76 17.15
C GLY A 6 11.64 -22.41 15.69
N VAL A 7 12.04 -23.36 14.84
CA VAL A 7 11.73 -23.36 13.42
C VAL A 7 10.85 -24.58 13.21
N ASP A 8 9.59 -24.34 12.87
CA ASP A 8 8.57 -25.36 12.81
C ASP A 8 8.02 -25.55 11.38
N THR A 9 7.40 -26.71 11.17
CA THR A 9 6.58 -26.96 9.98
C THR A 9 5.13 -27.03 10.43
N LEU A 10 4.34 -26.05 10.04
CA LEU A 10 2.92 -25.97 10.32
C LEU A 10 2.13 -26.51 9.13
N VAL A 11 1.25 -27.48 9.37
CA VAL A 11 0.43 -28.15 8.34
C VAL A 11 -1.03 -28.01 8.73
N GLY A 12 -1.84 -27.33 7.93
CA GLY A 12 -3.28 -27.12 8.14
C GLY A 12 -4.12 -28.34 7.84
N GLY A 13 -4.06 -28.78 6.58
CA GLY A 13 -4.97 -29.81 6.11
C GLY A 13 -6.37 -29.22 5.86
N ALA A 14 -7.39 -30.08 5.83
CA ALA A 14 -8.74 -29.63 5.48
C ALA A 14 -9.39 -28.72 6.54
N GLY A 15 -9.95 -27.60 6.10
CA GLY A 15 -10.63 -26.59 6.90
C GLY A 15 -10.00 -25.21 6.71
N ASP A 16 -10.62 -24.18 7.28
CA ASP A 16 -10.04 -22.84 7.34
C ASP A 16 -9.10 -22.77 8.56
N ASP A 17 -7.80 -22.69 8.33
CA ASP A 17 -6.79 -22.68 9.37
C ASP A 17 -6.19 -21.30 9.64
N VAL A 18 -5.74 -21.10 10.88
CA VAL A 18 -5.00 -19.91 11.29
C VAL A 18 -3.63 -20.32 11.80
N PHE A 19 -2.57 -19.87 11.15
CA PHE A 19 -1.18 -20.10 11.50
C PHE A 19 -0.62 -18.90 12.24
N VAL A 20 -0.14 -19.10 13.47
CA VAL A 20 0.67 -18.13 14.19
C VAL A 20 2.11 -18.49 13.89
N ALA A 21 2.75 -17.74 12.99
CA ALA A 21 4.05 -18.10 12.42
C ALA A 21 5.19 -17.23 12.97
N GLU A 22 6.29 -17.89 13.32
CA GLU A 22 7.52 -17.30 13.81
C GLU A 22 8.63 -17.21 12.74
N ALA A 23 9.80 -16.73 13.14
CA ALA A 23 10.95 -16.59 12.24
C ALA A 23 11.48 -17.95 11.79
N GLY A 24 11.35 -18.24 10.50
CA GLY A 24 11.86 -19.47 9.91
C GLY A 24 10.82 -20.59 9.82
N ASP A 25 9.59 -20.38 10.30
CA ASP A 25 8.52 -21.36 10.16
C ASP A 25 8.09 -21.55 8.70
N ASP A 26 8.00 -22.82 8.33
CA ASP A 26 7.47 -23.29 7.05
C ASP A 26 5.99 -23.62 7.21
N ILE A 27 5.16 -23.08 6.32
CA ILE A 27 3.72 -23.41 6.25
C ILE A 27 3.47 -24.26 5.02
N VAL A 28 2.77 -25.37 5.22
CA VAL A 28 2.46 -26.35 4.17
C VAL A 28 0.94 -26.52 4.06
N GLU A 29 0.39 -25.91 3.01
CA GLU A 29 -1.03 -26.03 2.63
C GLU A 29 -1.22 -26.70 1.28
N LEU A 30 -2.32 -27.46 1.14
CA LEU A 30 -2.72 -28.05 -0.14
C LEU A 30 -3.88 -27.30 -0.77
N ALA A 31 -3.98 -27.41 -2.09
CA ALA A 31 -4.99 -26.71 -2.85
C ALA A 31 -6.41 -27.23 -2.53
N GLY A 32 -7.32 -26.30 -2.21
CA GLY A 32 -8.73 -26.59 -2.01
C GLY A 32 -9.08 -27.14 -0.63
N GLU A 33 -8.18 -26.94 0.35
CA GLU A 33 -8.40 -27.39 1.72
C GLU A 33 -9.14 -26.37 2.60
N GLY A 34 -9.11 -25.08 2.27
CA GLY A 34 -9.89 -24.06 2.97
C GLY A 34 -9.56 -22.65 2.53
N VAL A 35 -9.90 -21.68 3.38
CA VAL A 35 -9.43 -20.29 3.34
C VAL A 35 -8.54 -20.02 4.55
N ASP A 36 -7.24 -19.98 4.32
CA ASP A 36 -6.25 -20.03 5.40
C ASP A 36 -5.64 -18.67 5.70
N ARG A 37 -5.22 -18.43 6.95
CA ARG A 37 -4.61 -17.16 7.37
C ARG A 37 -3.31 -17.35 8.14
N VAL A 38 -2.32 -16.53 7.82
CA VAL A 38 -1.08 -16.37 8.59
C VAL A 38 -1.13 -15.11 9.43
N GLU A 39 -0.77 -15.24 10.70
CA GLU A 39 -0.64 -14.18 11.68
C GLU A 39 0.80 -14.16 12.21
N THR A 40 1.45 -12.99 12.22
CA THR A 40 2.82 -12.87 12.77
C THR A 40 3.02 -11.60 13.61
N TRP A 41 3.65 -11.76 14.78
CA TRP A 41 3.83 -10.70 15.79
C TRP A 41 5.28 -10.20 15.90
N LEU A 42 6.22 -10.79 15.17
CA LEU A 42 7.64 -10.70 15.49
C LEU A 42 8.40 -9.54 14.81
N GLY A 43 7.71 -8.63 14.13
CA GLY A 43 8.41 -7.60 13.37
C GLY A 43 9.20 -8.20 12.20
N LEU A 44 8.67 -9.28 11.59
CA LEU A 44 9.31 -9.99 10.49
C LEU A 44 8.56 -9.78 9.19
N ASN A 45 9.35 -9.61 8.14
CA ASN A 45 8.89 -9.68 6.77
C ASN A 45 8.30 -11.07 6.45
N ARG A 46 7.16 -11.12 5.77
CA ARG A 46 6.46 -12.38 5.48
C ARG A 46 5.94 -12.46 4.05
N ALA A 47 6.30 -13.51 3.34
CA ALA A 47 5.63 -13.93 2.10
C ALA A 47 4.73 -15.14 2.39
N LEU A 48 3.56 -15.20 1.76
CA LEU A 48 2.69 -16.37 1.85
C LEU A 48 3.25 -17.55 1.06
N SER A 49 3.28 -18.73 1.69
CA SER A 49 3.45 -19.99 0.98
C SER A 49 2.31 -20.20 -0.02
N ALA A 50 2.53 -21.09 -1.00
CA ALA A 50 1.46 -21.48 -1.91
C ALA A 50 0.24 -22.02 -1.16
N ASN A 51 -0.96 -21.76 -1.70
CA ASN A 51 -2.28 -22.16 -1.18
C ASN A 51 -2.72 -21.47 0.11
N VAL A 52 -1.90 -20.66 0.75
CA VAL A 52 -2.36 -19.80 1.86
C VAL A 52 -3.04 -18.57 1.29
N ASP A 53 -4.23 -18.22 1.78
CA ASP A 53 -5.02 -17.14 1.17
C ASP A 53 -4.86 -15.80 1.89
N ASN A 54 -4.54 -15.73 3.19
CA ASN A 54 -4.56 -14.46 3.91
C ASN A 54 -3.30 -14.24 4.77
N LEU A 55 -2.86 -12.99 4.86
CA LEU A 55 -1.78 -12.54 5.75
C LEU A 55 -2.31 -11.42 6.65
N ARG A 56 -1.98 -11.50 7.93
CA ARG A 56 -2.15 -10.42 8.90
C ARG A 56 -0.87 -10.18 9.69
N LEU A 57 -0.29 -9.01 9.51
CA LEU A 57 0.81 -8.52 10.32
C LEU A 57 0.25 -7.95 11.63
N LEU A 58 0.96 -8.17 12.74
CA LEU A 58 0.51 -7.75 14.06
C LEU A 58 1.57 -6.90 14.74
N GLY A 59 1.18 -6.18 15.80
CA GLY A 59 2.05 -5.23 16.49
C GLY A 59 2.15 -3.87 15.79
N ASP A 60 3.26 -3.18 16.03
CA ASP A 60 3.52 -1.79 15.61
C ASP A 60 4.90 -1.61 14.94
N ALA A 61 5.57 -2.72 14.62
CA ALA A 61 6.85 -2.69 13.92
C ALA A 61 6.66 -2.43 12.43
N ASP A 62 7.60 -1.69 11.82
CA ASP A 62 7.69 -1.52 10.36
C ASP A 62 8.08 -2.85 9.72
N VAL A 63 7.12 -3.53 9.11
CA VAL A 63 7.29 -4.85 8.49
C VAL A 63 6.60 -4.96 7.15
N ASP A 64 7.13 -5.83 6.31
CA ASP A 64 6.58 -6.03 4.98
C ASP A 64 5.86 -7.37 4.83
N GLY A 65 4.84 -7.40 3.97
CA GLY A 65 4.04 -8.56 3.64
C GLY A 65 3.96 -8.78 2.13
N ALA A 66 3.95 -10.04 1.70
CA ALA A 66 3.66 -10.40 0.32
C ALA A 66 2.68 -11.57 0.27
N GLY A 67 1.75 -11.49 -0.67
CA GLY A 67 0.87 -12.57 -1.06
C GLY A 67 1.58 -13.64 -1.88
N ASN A 68 0.77 -14.40 -2.62
CA ASN A 68 1.19 -15.38 -3.61
C ASN A 68 0.37 -15.16 -4.90
N SER A 69 0.38 -16.11 -5.82
CA SER A 69 -0.32 -15.96 -7.11
C SER A 69 -1.83 -16.24 -7.05
N ARG A 70 -2.46 -16.10 -5.88
CA ARG A 70 -3.89 -16.32 -5.63
C ARG A 70 -4.47 -15.04 -5.06
N ASN A 71 -5.79 -14.96 -5.03
CA ASN A 71 -6.50 -13.86 -4.39
C ASN A 71 -6.21 -13.86 -2.88
N ASN A 72 -5.55 -12.81 -2.41
CA ASN A 72 -5.13 -12.68 -1.02
C ASN A 72 -5.81 -11.53 -0.29
N LEU A 73 -6.07 -11.71 1.01
CA LEU A 73 -6.30 -10.60 1.94
C LEU A 73 -4.98 -10.32 2.68
N LEU A 74 -4.40 -9.15 2.43
CA LEU A 74 -3.18 -8.68 3.10
C LEU A 74 -3.51 -7.53 4.04
N GLU A 75 -3.42 -7.82 5.33
CA GLU A 75 -3.63 -6.88 6.42
C GLU A 75 -2.27 -6.53 7.05
N GLY A 76 -1.94 -5.23 7.05
CA GLY A 76 -0.80 -4.64 7.75
C GLY A 76 -0.98 -4.58 9.27
N ASN A 77 -0.17 -3.77 9.93
CA ASN A 77 -0.19 -3.57 11.38
C ASN A 77 -0.30 -2.07 11.73
N GLN A 78 0.37 -1.57 12.77
CA GLN A 78 0.35 -0.14 13.12
C GLN A 78 1.63 0.62 12.72
N GLY A 79 2.61 -0.09 12.16
CA GLY A 79 3.86 0.47 11.65
C GLY A 79 3.77 0.71 10.15
N ALA A 80 4.83 1.27 9.55
CA ALA A 80 4.89 1.45 8.11
C ALA A 80 5.14 0.10 7.43
N ASN A 81 4.17 -0.37 6.63
CA ASN A 81 4.22 -1.64 5.94
C ASN A 81 4.40 -1.48 4.43
N ARG A 82 5.04 -2.46 3.82
CA ARG A 82 4.96 -2.68 2.37
C ARG A 82 4.19 -3.95 2.12
N LEU A 83 3.04 -3.85 1.46
CA LEU A 83 2.20 -4.99 1.13
C LEU A 83 2.22 -5.20 -0.40
N LEU A 84 2.54 -6.41 -0.84
CA LEU A 84 2.56 -6.80 -2.25
C LEU A 84 1.57 -7.95 -2.50
N GLY A 85 0.53 -7.74 -3.31
CA GLY A 85 -0.44 -8.77 -3.70
C GLY A 85 0.17 -9.86 -4.58
N VAL A 86 0.98 -9.44 -5.55
CA VAL A 86 1.62 -10.26 -6.60
C VAL A 86 0.67 -10.51 -7.77
N ALA A 87 -0.10 -11.60 -7.75
CA ALA A 87 -1.03 -11.92 -8.82
C ALA A 87 -2.30 -12.53 -8.25
N GLY A 88 -3.43 -12.27 -8.87
CA GLY A 88 -4.73 -12.58 -8.29
C GLY A 88 -5.49 -11.30 -8.01
N ASN A 89 -6.73 -11.44 -7.54
CA ASN A 89 -7.54 -10.30 -7.16
C ASN A 89 -7.41 -10.09 -5.65
N ASP A 90 -6.52 -9.19 -5.27
CA ASP A 90 -6.07 -9.02 -3.90
C ASP A 90 -6.85 -7.92 -3.18
N THR A 91 -6.90 -8.01 -1.85
CA THR A 91 -7.40 -6.96 -0.98
C THR A 91 -6.32 -6.56 0.00
N LEU A 92 -5.86 -5.30 -0.10
CA LEU A 92 -4.76 -4.76 0.69
C LEU A 92 -5.29 -3.71 1.68
N ARG A 93 -4.85 -3.79 2.94
CA ARG A 93 -5.21 -2.86 4.00
C ARG A 93 -4.00 -2.61 4.90
N GLY A 94 -3.44 -1.41 4.84
CA GLY A 94 -2.28 -1.03 5.66
C GLY A 94 -2.59 -0.83 7.16
N PHE A 95 -3.81 -0.38 7.46
CA PHE A 95 -4.27 0.12 8.75
C PHE A 95 -3.67 1.46 9.14
N ALA A 96 -2.62 1.50 9.96
CA ALA A 96 -1.99 2.73 10.43
C ALA A 96 -0.49 2.62 10.17
N GLY A 97 0.15 3.75 9.87
CA GLY A 97 1.49 3.75 9.30
C GLY A 97 1.49 4.62 8.06
N ASP A 98 2.66 4.80 7.43
CA ASP A 98 2.72 5.34 6.07
C ASP A 98 3.03 4.15 5.16
N ASP A 99 1.99 3.56 4.55
CA ASP A 99 2.11 2.26 3.90
C ASP A 99 2.40 2.35 2.40
N VAL A 100 3.00 1.29 1.85
CA VAL A 100 3.12 1.09 0.40
C VAL A 100 2.31 -0.14 0.03
N LEU A 101 1.20 0.07 -0.69
CA LEU A 101 0.28 -0.98 -1.10
C LEU A 101 0.45 -1.20 -2.61
N THR A 102 0.91 -2.39 -2.99
CA THR A 102 1.14 -2.79 -4.38
C THR A 102 0.27 -3.99 -4.68
N GLY A 103 -0.76 -3.83 -5.52
CA GLY A 103 -1.69 -4.90 -5.90
C GLY A 103 -0.97 -5.93 -6.76
N GLY A 104 -0.62 -5.54 -7.98
CA GLY A 104 0.17 -6.38 -8.88
C GLY A 104 -0.62 -6.71 -10.13
N VAL A 105 -0.87 -7.99 -10.39
CA VAL A 105 -1.64 -8.46 -11.55
C VAL A 105 -2.99 -8.98 -11.11
N GLY A 106 -4.08 -8.33 -11.52
CA GLY A 106 -5.45 -8.79 -11.27
C GLY A 106 -6.35 -7.62 -10.95
N ASP A 107 -7.58 -7.89 -10.48
CA ASP A 107 -8.49 -6.82 -10.03
C ASP A 107 -8.31 -6.60 -8.53
N ASP A 108 -7.57 -5.56 -8.14
CA ASP A 108 -7.14 -5.34 -6.77
C ASP A 108 -8.00 -4.31 -6.01
N ARG A 109 -8.03 -4.45 -4.68
CA ARG A 109 -8.82 -3.60 -3.79
C ARG A 109 -8.00 -3.04 -2.63
N TYR A 110 -7.97 -1.73 -2.52
CA TYR A 110 -7.27 -1.01 -1.45
C TYR A 110 -8.26 -0.48 -0.42
N LEU A 111 -8.19 -0.96 0.82
CA LEU A 111 -9.06 -0.51 1.91
C LEU A 111 -8.38 0.60 2.68
N ILE A 112 -8.99 1.78 2.68
CA ILE A 112 -8.43 2.99 3.30
C ILE A 112 -9.21 3.32 4.57
N ASP A 113 -8.48 3.33 5.69
CA ASP A 113 -8.98 3.68 7.02
C ASP A 113 -8.68 5.13 7.40
N PRO A 114 -9.56 5.78 8.17
CA PRO A 114 -9.19 6.98 8.91
C PRO A 114 -7.97 6.73 9.81
N GLY A 115 -7.02 7.66 9.80
CA GLY A 115 -5.81 7.54 10.58
C GLY A 115 -4.77 6.59 9.99
N GLY A 116 -4.96 6.13 8.76
CA GLY A 116 -3.96 5.34 8.02
C GLY A 116 -2.72 6.08 7.54
N GLY A 117 -2.38 7.21 8.17
CA GLY A 117 -1.21 8.00 7.78
C GLY A 117 -1.23 8.44 6.31
N ALA A 118 -0.06 8.36 5.66
CA ALA A 118 0.13 8.68 4.25
C ALA A 118 0.49 7.43 3.44
N ASP A 119 -0.50 6.89 2.72
CA ASP A 119 -0.39 5.66 1.96
C ASP A 119 -0.02 5.92 0.49
N LEU A 120 0.85 5.07 -0.05
CA LEU A 120 1.20 5.01 -1.46
C LEU A 120 0.57 3.77 -2.09
N ILE A 121 -0.29 3.98 -3.08
CA ILE A 121 -0.81 2.92 -3.93
C ILE A 121 0.03 2.87 -5.21
N VAL A 122 0.54 1.67 -5.49
CA VAL A 122 1.35 1.35 -6.67
C VAL A 122 0.61 0.29 -7.47
N GLU A 123 0.19 0.66 -8.67
CA GLU A 123 -0.45 -0.26 -9.60
C GLU A 123 0.29 -0.36 -10.93
N SER A 124 0.10 -1.51 -11.57
CA SER A 124 0.50 -1.74 -12.95
C SER A 124 -0.63 -1.27 -13.86
N ALA A 125 -0.38 -0.45 -14.88
CA ALA A 125 -1.45 -0.05 -15.80
C ALA A 125 -1.59 -1.01 -16.99
N GLY A 126 -2.79 -1.06 -17.59
CA GLY A 126 -3.06 -1.77 -18.84
C GLY A 126 -3.66 -3.16 -18.64
N ASP A 127 -3.60 -4.02 -19.65
CA ASP A 127 -4.32 -5.32 -19.67
C ASP A 127 -3.90 -6.29 -18.54
N GLN A 128 -2.75 -6.05 -17.90
CA GLN A 128 -2.24 -6.85 -16.78
C GLN A 128 -2.62 -6.29 -15.40
N GLY A 129 -3.01 -5.02 -15.30
CA GLY A 129 -3.43 -4.39 -14.05
C GLY A 129 -4.89 -4.58 -13.69
N GLY A 130 -5.69 -5.27 -14.52
CA GLY A 130 -7.09 -5.53 -14.20
C GLY A 130 -7.96 -4.28 -14.05
N VAL A 131 -8.94 -4.37 -13.16
CA VAL A 131 -9.89 -3.30 -12.79
C VAL A 131 -9.81 -3.05 -11.30
N ASP A 132 -9.06 -2.02 -10.92
CA ASP A 132 -8.72 -1.79 -9.52
C ASP A 132 -9.68 -0.81 -8.84
N MET A 133 -9.74 -0.95 -7.51
CA MET A 133 -10.60 -0.11 -6.68
C MET A 133 -9.94 0.35 -5.40
N VAL A 134 -9.99 1.66 -5.16
CA VAL A 134 -9.70 2.25 -3.85
C VAL A 134 -11.01 2.44 -3.09
N GLN A 135 -11.14 1.85 -1.91
CA GLN A 135 -12.33 1.95 -1.07
C GLN A 135 -12.03 2.72 0.21
N PHE A 136 -12.62 3.90 0.35
CA PHE A 136 -12.64 4.63 1.62
C PHE A 136 -13.74 4.05 2.52
N LEU A 137 -13.35 3.48 3.66
CA LEU A 137 -14.29 2.80 4.56
C LEU A 137 -15.18 3.78 5.35
N HIS A 138 -14.69 5.01 5.59
CA HIS A 138 -15.34 5.98 6.49
C HIS A 138 -15.32 7.43 5.96
N SER A 139 -15.00 7.63 4.68
CA SER A 139 -15.03 8.94 4.04
C SER A 139 -15.91 8.90 2.78
N ASN A 140 -16.82 9.85 2.69
CA ASN A 140 -17.62 10.07 1.49
C ASN A 140 -16.94 11.06 0.54
N ARG A 141 -17.45 11.11 -0.69
CA ARG A 141 -16.95 11.99 -1.76
C ARG A 141 -16.89 13.47 -1.37
N GLU A 142 -17.82 13.95 -0.56
CA GLU A 142 -17.87 15.33 -0.08
C GLU A 142 -16.85 15.64 1.02
N ASN A 143 -16.21 14.62 1.58
CA ASN A 143 -15.24 14.71 2.68
C ASN A 143 -13.78 14.60 2.21
N VAL A 144 -13.56 14.61 0.89
CA VAL A 144 -12.22 14.49 0.31
C VAL A 144 -11.79 15.76 -0.43
N VAL A 145 -10.48 15.98 -0.44
CA VAL A 145 -9.82 16.96 -1.31
C VAL A 145 -8.92 16.20 -2.27
N VAL A 146 -9.15 16.39 -3.56
CA VAL A 146 -8.40 15.72 -4.62
C VAL A 146 -7.47 16.73 -5.29
N ASN A 147 -6.17 16.41 -5.32
CA ASN A 147 -5.13 17.24 -5.92
C ASN A 147 -4.28 16.40 -6.90
N GLN A 148 -3.74 17.07 -7.91
CA GLN A 148 -2.69 16.50 -8.74
C GLN A 148 -1.33 16.77 -8.09
N ALA A 149 -0.52 15.73 -7.91
CA ALA A 149 0.83 15.78 -7.36
C ALA A 149 1.87 15.31 -8.38
N GLY A 150 2.29 16.21 -9.27
CA GLY A 150 3.14 15.85 -10.40
C GLY A 150 2.38 14.92 -11.36
N LYS A 151 2.85 13.67 -11.50
CA LYS A 151 2.16 12.63 -12.27
C LYS A 151 1.19 11.79 -11.42
N HIS A 152 1.14 12.03 -10.12
CA HIS A 152 0.38 11.23 -9.15
C HIS A 152 -0.93 11.91 -8.78
N LEU A 153 -1.91 11.13 -8.33
CA LEU A 153 -3.12 11.64 -7.71
C LEU A 153 -2.93 11.67 -6.20
N MET A 154 -3.34 12.75 -5.55
CA MET A 154 -3.39 12.86 -4.10
C MET A 154 -4.83 13.04 -3.63
N ILE A 155 -5.27 12.19 -2.72
CA ILE A 155 -6.57 12.29 -2.04
C ILE A 155 -6.33 12.47 -0.55
N LEU A 156 -6.73 13.62 -0.01
CA LEU A 156 -6.81 13.83 1.43
C LEU A 156 -8.25 13.60 1.87
N ALA A 157 -8.47 12.58 2.71
CA ALA A 157 -9.80 12.22 3.19
C ALA A 157 -9.95 12.52 4.68
N THR A 158 -11.13 13.03 5.06
CA THR A 158 -11.49 13.28 6.46
C THR A 158 -12.69 12.43 6.86
N SER A 159 -12.78 12.08 8.14
CA SER A 159 -13.91 11.33 8.68
C SER A 159 -14.28 11.85 10.07
N THR A 160 -15.40 11.38 10.61
CA THR A 160 -15.76 11.58 12.02
C THR A 160 -15.25 10.47 12.93
N GLU A 161 -14.64 9.43 12.37
CA GLU A 161 -14.28 8.18 13.07
C GLU A 161 -12.78 8.06 13.36
N GLY A 162 -11.96 8.98 12.84
CA GLY A 162 -10.53 9.01 13.11
C GLY A 162 -9.83 10.22 12.51
N PRO A 163 -8.50 10.30 12.63
CA PRO A 163 -7.69 11.30 11.96
C PRO A 163 -7.86 11.25 10.43
N PRO A 164 -7.47 12.32 9.71
CA PRO A 164 -7.39 12.28 8.26
C PRO A 164 -6.42 11.20 7.78
N VAL A 165 -6.63 10.76 6.54
CA VAL A 165 -5.74 9.86 5.80
C VAL A 165 -5.38 10.50 4.46
N GLU A 166 -4.12 10.38 4.09
CA GLU A 166 -3.57 10.85 2.82
C GLU A 166 -3.28 9.65 1.93
N VAL A 167 -3.81 9.64 0.71
CA VAL A 167 -3.60 8.55 -0.25
C VAL A 167 -3.02 9.11 -1.53
N LEU A 168 -1.81 8.67 -1.88
CA LEU A 168 -1.17 8.96 -3.14
C LEU A 168 -1.27 7.76 -4.07
N ILE A 169 -1.84 7.94 -5.27
CA ILE A 169 -1.87 6.91 -6.31
C ILE A 169 -0.82 7.25 -7.36
N LYS A 170 0.15 6.34 -7.52
CA LYS A 170 1.28 6.51 -8.43
C LYS A 170 0.80 6.58 -9.88
N ASP A 171 1.51 7.38 -10.67
CA ASP A 171 1.35 7.58 -12.12
C ASP A 171 -0.07 7.78 -12.69
N TRP A 172 -1.04 8.20 -11.87
CA TRP A 172 -2.41 8.49 -12.29
C TRP A 172 -2.53 9.39 -13.54
N PHE A 173 -1.71 10.44 -13.62
CA PHE A 173 -1.69 11.40 -14.74
C PHE A 173 -0.57 11.14 -15.74
N ALA A 174 0.14 10.00 -15.63
CA ALA A 174 1.14 9.63 -16.61
C ALA A 174 0.49 9.25 -17.95
N ALA A 175 1.13 9.60 -19.05
CA ALA A 175 0.55 9.44 -20.38
C ALA A 175 0.28 7.96 -20.69
N GLY A 176 -0.97 7.64 -21.03
CA GLY A 176 -1.40 6.28 -21.38
C GLY A 176 -1.58 5.33 -20.20
N GLN A 177 -1.50 5.84 -18.96
CA GLN A 177 -1.72 5.05 -17.75
C GLN A 177 -3.15 5.25 -17.23
N ARG A 178 -3.70 4.19 -16.64
CA ARG A 178 -4.87 4.20 -15.75
C ARG A 178 -4.59 3.16 -14.68
N PRO A 179 -4.05 3.59 -13.53
CA PRO A 179 -3.64 2.66 -12.48
C PRO A 179 -4.79 2.23 -11.58
N VAL A 180 -5.92 2.96 -11.55
CA VAL A 180 -7.11 2.60 -10.77
C VAL A 180 -8.36 3.07 -11.50
N GLU A 181 -9.35 2.19 -11.62
CA GLU A 181 -10.59 2.46 -12.38
C GLU A 181 -11.68 3.07 -11.51
N TRP A 182 -11.73 2.69 -10.24
CA TRP A 182 -12.83 3.04 -9.34
C TRP A 182 -12.36 3.52 -7.97
N VAL A 183 -13.07 4.52 -7.44
CA VAL A 183 -13.03 4.88 -6.02
C VAL A 183 -14.40 4.65 -5.43
N GLN A 184 -14.50 3.77 -4.43
CA GLN A 184 -15.72 3.54 -3.65
C GLN A 184 -15.68 4.34 -2.35
N TRP A 185 -16.80 4.98 -2.05
CA TRP A 185 -17.01 5.81 -0.87
C TRP A 185 -17.71 5.04 0.24
N ALA A 186 -17.70 5.57 1.47
CA ALA A 186 -18.27 4.91 2.64
C ALA A 186 -19.79 4.65 2.54
N ASP A 187 -20.51 5.47 1.78
CA ASP A 187 -21.94 5.28 1.50
C ASP A 187 -22.24 4.19 0.44
N GLY A 188 -21.21 3.54 -0.09
CA GLY A 188 -21.28 2.50 -1.11
C GLY A 188 -21.37 3.03 -2.55
N SER A 189 -21.46 4.35 -2.75
CA SER A 189 -21.37 4.94 -4.08
C SER A 189 -19.95 4.83 -4.64
N SER A 190 -19.81 4.89 -5.97
CA SER A 190 -18.52 4.81 -6.64
C SER A 190 -18.33 5.97 -7.61
N SER A 191 -17.09 6.39 -7.78
CA SER A 191 -16.67 7.35 -8.80
C SER A 191 -15.63 6.68 -9.70
N SER A 192 -15.84 6.76 -11.01
CA SER A 192 -14.87 6.33 -12.01
C SER A 192 -13.63 7.22 -12.00
N ALA A 193 -12.52 6.72 -12.53
CA ALA A 193 -11.30 7.52 -12.72
C ALA A 193 -11.57 8.87 -13.42
N ALA A 194 -12.44 8.89 -14.43
CA ALA A 194 -12.82 10.13 -15.12
C ALA A 194 -13.61 11.12 -14.23
N GLU A 195 -14.40 10.62 -13.29
CA GLU A 195 -15.09 11.47 -12.31
C GLU A 195 -14.13 12.00 -11.23
N ILE A 196 -13.14 11.20 -10.86
CA ILE A 196 -12.04 11.62 -9.97
C ILE A 196 -11.18 12.69 -10.65
N ASP A 197 -10.85 12.56 -11.94
CA ASP A 197 -10.19 13.60 -12.74
C ASP A 197 -10.96 14.93 -12.65
N GLY A 198 -12.29 14.86 -12.74
CA GLY A 198 -13.18 16.02 -12.63
C GLY A 198 -13.23 16.65 -11.23
N MET A 199 -12.80 15.93 -10.19
CA MET A 199 -12.73 16.44 -8.81
C MET A 199 -11.42 17.15 -8.50
N VAL A 200 -10.39 16.98 -9.34
CA VAL A 200 -9.09 17.64 -9.14
C VAL A 200 -9.30 19.15 -9.13
N ILE A 201 -9.01 19.77 -7.98
CA ILE A 201 -9.06 21.22 -7.88
C ILE A 201 -7.90 21.76 -8.71
N ALA A 202 -8.20 22.36 -9.87
CA ALA A 202 -7.20 22.91 -10.76
C ALA A 202 -6.26 23.86 -9.99
N ALA A 203 -4.95 23.61 -10.07
CA ALA A 203 -3.90 24.46 -9.54
C ALA A 203 -3.95 25.85 -10.21
N GLY A 204 -4.77 26.75 -9.66
CA GLY A 204 -5.07 28.07 -10.23
C GLY A 204 -4.95 29.24 -9.25
N GLY A 205 -4.37 29.03 -8.06
CA GLY A 205 -3.92 30.09 -7.15
C GLY A 205 -2.41 30.33 -7.26
N PRO A 206 -1.88 31.52 -6.90
CA PRO A 206 -0.50 31.92 -7.19
C PRO A 206 0.47 31.01 -6.44
N GLY A 207 1.04 30.06 -7.17
CA GLY A 207 1.82 28.98 -6.63
C GLY A 207 1.34 27.66 -7.22
N THR A 208 1.64 27.41 -8.49
CA THR A 208 2.03 26.06 -8.91
C THR A 208 3.25 25.71 -8.05
N LEU A 209 3.01 25.30 -6.80
CA LEU A 209 4.04 24.71 -5.97
C LEU A 209 4.38 23.44 -6.70
N GLU A 210 5.55 23.42 -7.29
CA GLU A 210 6.13 22.22 -7.86
C GLU A 210 6.13 21.16 -6.74
N LEU A 211 5.24 20.16 -6.84
CA LEU A 211 5.10 19.09 -5.87
C LEU A 211 6.24 18.07 -6.06
N ALA A 212 7.47 18.56 -6.18
CA ALA A 212 8.70 17.77 -6.31
C ALA A 212 8.87 16.80 -5.12
N TRP A 213 8.27 17.13 -3.96
CA TRP A 213 8.23 16.27 -2.80
C TRP A 213 7.51 14.94 -3.07
N ALA A 214 6.44 14.92 -3.89
CA ALA A 214 5.66 13.72 -4.13
C ALA A 214 6.46 12.72 -4.96
N ASN A 215 7.07 13.18 -6.05
CA ASN A 215 8.01 12.35 -6.82
C ASN A 215 9.18 11.86 -5.95
N GLN A 216 9.72 12.71 -5.08
CA GLN A 216 10.81 12.33 -4.18
C GLN A 216 10.37 11.30 -3.13
N TRP A 217 9.16 11.43 -2.60
CA TRP A 217 8.59 10.51 -1.63
C TRP A 217 8.28 9.16 -2.29
N VAL A 218 7.60 9.15 -3.45
CA VAL A 218 7.36 7.92 -4.23
C VAL A 218 8.67 7.20 -4.54
N ASN A 219 9.67 7.92 -5.05
CA ASN A 219 10.97 7.32 -5.33
C ASN A 219 11.64 6.77 -4.07
N SER A 220 11.58 7.50 -2.94
CA SER A 220 12.14 7.03 -1.68
C SER A 220 11.40 5.82 -1.13
N ALA A 221 10.07 5.81 -1.23
CA ALA A 221 9.23 4.72 -0.77
C ALA A 221 9.52 3.46 -1.58
N ILE A 222 9.56 3.53 -2.91
CA ILE A 222 9.80 2.36 -3.77
C ILE A 222 11.24 1.83 -3.66
N HIS A 223 12.24 2.72 -3.65
CA HIS A 223 13.65 2.31 -3.65
C HIS A 223 14.17 1.76 -2.31
N GLN A 224 13.37 1.85 -1.25
CA GLN A 224 13.67 1.22 0.04
C GLN A 224 13.08 -0.18 0.18
N ALA A 225 12.35 -0.68 -0.83
CA ALA A 225 11.87 -2.06 -0.81
C ALA A 225 13.03 -3.05 -0.63
N PRO A 226 12.91 -4.04 0.26
CA PRO A 226 13.87 -5.12 0.32
C PRO A 226 13.91 -5.88 -1.01
N SER A 227 15.09 -6.37 -1.40
CA SER A 227 15.30 -7.05 -2.68
C SER A 227 14.41 -8.29 -2.89
N TRP A 228 13.94 -8.92 -1.81
CA TRP A 228 13.09 -10.10 -1.90
C TRP A 228 11.65 -9.76 -2.35
N ILE A 229 11.15 -8.56 -2.05
CA ILE A 229 9.85 -8.07 -2.58
C ILE A 229 10.00 -7.74 -4.06
N GLN A 230 11.11 -7.08 -4.42
CA GLN A 230 11.38 -6.73 -5.83
C GLN A 230 11.50 -7.97 -6.73
N SER A 231 12.03 -9.08 -6.21
CA SER A 231 12.08 -10.35 -6.96
C SER A 231 10.74 -11.09 -7.06
N LEU A 232 9.73 -10.68 -6.29
CA LEU A 232 8.37 -11.21 -6.38
C LEU A 232 7.48 -10.36 -7.29
N SER A 233 7.90 -9.12 -7.57
CA SER A 233 7.12 -8.13 -8.29
C SER A 233 7.45 -8.03 -9.79
N ASP A 234 8.25 -8.95 -10.35
CA ASP A 234 8.89 -8.89 -11.69
C ASP A 234 8.22 -7.92 -12.70
N ASP A 235 8.64 -6.65 -12.60
CA ASP A 235 8.42 -5.58 -13.54
C ASP A 235 9.79 -4.88 -13.68
N GLU A 236 10.58 -5.31 -14.65
CA GLU A 236 12.05 -5.06 -14.76
C GLU A 236 12.45 -3.61 -15.15
N ASP A 237 11.57 -2.61 -15.05
CA ASP A 237 11.77 -1.30 -15.70
C ASP A 237 11.99 -0.09 -14.75
N GLU A 238 12.82 -0.22 -13.69
CA GLU A 238 13.24 0.96 -12.88
C GLU A 238 14.72 1.38 -13.03
N PRO A 239 15.02 2.59 -13.55
CA PRO A 239 16.38 3.11 -13.64
C PRO A 239 16.90 3.64 -12.28
N GLN A 240 18.01 3.07 -11.81
CA GLN A 240 18.69 3.40 -10.55
C GLN A 240 19.30 4.82 -10.57
N ILE A 241 18.91 5.69 -9.62
CA ILE A 241 19.51 7.05 -9.43
C ILE A 241 20.22 7.15 -8.07
N PRO A 242 21.40 7.81 -7.94
CA PRO A 242 22.21 7.75 -6.72
C PRO A 242 21.65 8.56 -5.55
N ARG A 243 21.79 8.01 -4.32
CA ARG A 243 21.34 8.57 -3.04
C ARG A 243 22.02 9.91 -2.70
N LEU A 244 21.24 10.92 -2.31
CA LEU A 244 21.75 12.12 -1.60
C LEU A 244 21.34 12.08 -0.11
N PRO A 245 22.19 12.52 0.83
CA PRO A 245 21.94 12.40 2.28
C PRO A 245 21.07 13.54 2.84
N VAL A 246 20.26 13.22 3.86
CA VAL A 246 19.44 14.15 4.67
C VAL A 246 20.01 14.24 6.10
N TRP A 247 19.95 15.40 6.77
CA TRP A 247 20.32 15.57 8.20
C TRP A 247 19.12 16.06 9.06
N MET A 248 19.07 15.65 10.33
CA MET A 248 17.99 15.91 11.32
C MET A 248 18.41 16.94 12.38
N ASP A 249 17.58 17.96 12.64
CA ASP A 249 17.73 18.92 13.76
C ASP A 249 17.39 18.28 15.12
N ASP A 250 18.08 18.74 16.17
CA ASP A 250 17.98 18.40 17.60
C ASP A 250 16.56 18.39 18.24
N ARG A 251 15.52 18.82 17.51
CA ARG A 251 14.09 18.77 17.90
C ARG A 251 13.27 17.71 17.18
N ASN A 252 13.90 16.81 16.43
CA ASN A 252 13.23 15.71 15.72
C ASN A 252 12.15 16.14 14.71
N GLN A 253 12.19 17.39 14.22
CA GLN A 253 11.32 17.83 13.12
C GLN A 253 12.07 17.80 11.79
N ARG A 254 11.51 17.11 10.78
CA ARG A 254 12.04 17.13 9.40
C ARG A 254 11.90 18.56 8.83
N ARG A 255 13.02 19.23 8.55
CA ARG A 255 13.05 20.52 7.84
C ARG A 255 14.07 20.50 6.72
N TRP A 256 13.65 20.91 5.53
CA TRP A 256 14.54 21.16 4.38
C TRP A 256 15.27 22.51 4.54
N LEU A 257 16.56 22.54 4.21
CA LEU A 257 17.37 23.75 4.09
C LEU A 257 17.00 24.47 2.79
N TYR A 258 16.16 25.50 2.84
CA TYR A 258 16.30 26.65 1.95
C TYR A 258 16.12 27.93 2.75
N GLY A 259 17.24 28.64 2.88
CA GLY A 259 17.30 29.95 3.52
C GLY A 259 16.41 30.95 2.80
N VAL A 260 15.73 31.76 3.60
CA VAL A 260 15.06 32.97 3.15
C VAL A 260 16.11 33.89 2.53
N ALA A 261 16.12 34.00 1.20
CA ALA A 261 16.73 35.16 0.56
C ALA A 261 15.75 36.32 0.73
N ASN A 262 15.99 37.13 1.77
CA ASN A 262 15.39 38.45 1.88
C ASN A 262 16.12 39.41 0.92
N ALA A 263 15.31 40.16 0.17
CA ALA A 263 15.62 41.31 -0.68
C ALA A 263 16.32 41.04 -2.03
#